data_AF-A0A511YM35-F1
#
_entry.id   AF-A0A511YM35-F1
#
_cell.length_a   1.000
_cell.length_b   1.000
_cell.length_c   1.000
_cell.angle_alpha   90.00
_cell.angle_beta   90.00
_cell.angle_gamma   90.00
#
_symmetry.space_group_name_H-M   'P 1'
#
loop_
_entity.id
_entity.type
_entity.pdbx_description
1 polymer ?
#
loop_
_entity_poly.entity_id
_entity_poly.type
_entity_poly.pdbx_seq_one_letter_code
_entity_poly.pdbx_strand_id
1 'polypeptide(L)' 'MAMKVFWTNFAKDQLKNIFDYYKIKANQRIARDLVAGIVEKTKTLEFQKEAGQREELLSSRKENFRYLIYKNYLLV' A
#
# COMPACT_ATOMS: atom_id res chain seq x y z
N MET A 1 13.44 12.38 11.71
CA MET A 1 13.27 11.17 12.54
C MET A 1 12.47 10.18 11.71
N ALA A 2 12.96 8.96 11.51
CA ALA A 2 12.27 7.98 10.68
C ALA A 2 11.07 7.38 11.44
N MET A 3 9.91 7.36 10.80
CA MET A 3 8.70 6.71 11.29
C MET A 3 8.71 5.22 10.93
N LYS A 4 8.13 4.38 11.78
CA LYS A 4 7.98 2.95 11.50
C LYS A 4 6.61 2.68 10.87
N VAL A 5 6.61 2.06 9.69
CA VAL A 5 5.38 1.63 9.01
C VAL A 5 4.92 0.28 9.57
N PHE A 6 3.64 0.18 9.92
CA PHE A 6 3.02 -1.05 10.36
C PHE A 6 1.92 -1.46 9.38
N TRP A 7 1.84 -2.76 9.09
CA TRP A 7 0.83 -3.35 8.22
C TRP A 7 -0.18 -4.12 9.06
N THR A 8 -1.46 -3.81 8.87
CA THR A 8 -2.56 -4.60 9.44
C THR A 8 -2.57 -6.00 8.83
N ASN A 9 -3.19 -6.96 9.52
CA ASN A 9 -3.34 -8.32 8.96
C ASN A 9 -4.13 -8.29 7.65
N PHE A 10 -5.19 -7.48 7.59
CA PHE A 10 -5.96 -7.25 6.36
C PHE A 10 -5.06 -6.79 5.20
N ALA A 11 -4.18 -5.81 5.43
CA ALA A 11 -3.31 -5.30 4.38
C ALA A 11 -2.29 -6.36 3.90
N LYS A 12 -1.78 -7.19 4.81
CA LYS A 12 -0.91 -8.34 4.45
C LYS A 12 -1.66 -9.36 3.60
N ASP A 13 -2.90 -9.67 3.95
CA ASP A 13 -3.74 -10.58 3.18
C ASP A 13 -4.04 -10.03 1.78
N GLN A 14 -4.25 -8.71 1.66
CA GLN A 14 -4.41 -8.07 0.34
C GLN A 14 -3.14 -8.18 -0.51
N LEU A 15 -1.94 -7.96 0.06
CA LEU A 15 -0.67 -8.16 -0.67
C LEU A 15 -0.53 -9.61 -1.15
N LYS A 16 -0.92 -10.58 -0.32
CA LYS A 16 -0.93 -12.00 -0.70
C LYS A 16 -1.91 -12.27 -1.84
N ASN A 17 -3.12 -11.72 -1.79
CA ASN A 17 -4.12 -11.87 -2.85
C ASN A 17 -3.65 -11.27 -4.18
N ILE A 18 -3.01 -10.09 -4.14
CA ILE A 18 -2.40 -9.45 -5.31
C ILE A 18 -1.31 -10.36 -5.89
N PHE A 19 -0.43 -10.90 -5.04
CA PHE A 19 0.61 -11.82 -5.46
C PHE A 19 0.03 -13.06 -6.15
N ASP A 20 -0.89 -13.75 -5.49
CA ASP A 20 -1.45 -15.02 -5.96
C ASP A 20 -2.19 -14.82 -7.29
N TYR A 21 -2.93 -13.72 -7.44
CA TYR A 21 -3.60 -13.37 -8.68
C TYR A 21 -2.61 -13.19 -9.83
N TYR A 22 -1.59 -12.31 -9.68
CA TYR A 22 -0.63 -12.04 -10.75
C TYR A 22 0.33 -13.19 -11.01
N LYS A 23 0.56 -14.06 -10.03
CA LYS A 23 1.35 -15.28 -10.20
C LYS A 23 0.70 -16.20 -11.23
N ILE A 24 -0.62 -16.35 -11.16
CA ILE A 24 -1.41 -17.18 -12.08
C ILE A 24 -1.65 -16.45 -13.41
N LYS A 25 -2.00 -15.17 -13.37
CA LYS A 25 -2.41 -14.42 -14.56
C LYS A 25 -1.27 -13.92 -15.44
N ALA A 26 -0.08 -13.72 -14.86
CA ALA A 26 1.07 -13.20 -15.58
C ALA A 26 2.25 -14.14 -15.39
N ASN A 27 3.00 -13.98 -14.28
CA ASN A 27 4.01 -14.93 -13.82
C ASN A 27 4.50 -14.52 -12.43
N GLN A 28 5.30 -15.40 -11.82
CA GLN A 28 5.87 -15.19 -10.50
C GLN A 28 6.75 -13.92 -10.40
N ARG A 29 7.49 -13.56 -11.45
CA ARG A 29 8.34 -12.36 -11.43
C ARG A 29 7.48 -11.10 -11.36
N ILE A 30 6.49 -10.98 -12.23
CA ILE A 30 5.56 -9.83 -12.27
C ILE A 30 4.81 -9.70 -10.92
N ALA A 31 4.36 -10.81 -10.34
CA ALA A 31 3.72 -10.81 -9.03
C ALA A 31 4.64 -10.28 -7.92
N ARG A 32 5.91 -10.72 -7.88
CA ARG A 32 6.91 -10.23 -6.93
C ARG A 32 7.19 -8.74 -7.12
N ASP A 33 7.45 -8.33 -8.37
CA ASP A 33 7.79 -6.95 -8.70
C ASP A 33 6.65 -5.99 -8.32
N LEU A 34 5.39 -6.41 -8.50
CA LEU A 34 4.22 -5.63 -8.12
C LEU A 34 4.12 -5.46 -6.59
N VAL A 35 4.20 -6.55 -5.82
CA VAL A 35 4.13 -6.49 -4.35
C VAL A 35 5.31 -5.73 -3.76
N ALA A 36 6.52 -5.96 -4.27
CA ALA A 36 7.70 -5.22 -3.87
C ALA A 36 7.52 -3.73 -4.14
N GLY A 37 7.02 -3.35 -5.32
CA GLY A 37 6.75 -1.95 -5.66
C GLY A 37 5.75 -1.27 -4.73
N ILE A 38 4.69 -1.98 -4.30
CA ILE A 38 3.73 -1.49 -3.31
C ILE A 38 4.44 -1.24 -1.96
N VAL A 39 5.25 -2.19 -1.49
CA VAL A 39 6.00 -2.05 -0.23
C VAL A 39 7.02 -0.91 -0.31
N GLU A 40 7.80 -0.82 -1.39
CA GLU A 40 8.76 0.26 -1.61
C GLU A 40 8.08 1.63 -1.62
N LYS A 41 6.87 1.75 -2.22
CA LYS A 41 6.10 2.99 -2.19
C LYS A 41 5.77 3.43 -0.77
N THR A 42 5.50 2.50 0.15
CA THR A 42 5.20 2.86 1.55
C THR A 42 6.41 3.37 2.33
N LYS A 43 7.64 3.07 1.90
CA LYS A 43 8.85 3.57 2.58
C LYS A 43 8.97 5.08 2.53
N THR A 44 8.32 5.76 1.58
CA THR A 44 8.29 7.24 1.57
C THR A 44 7.65 7.79 2.85
N LEU A 45 6.76 7.03 3.51
CA LEU A 45 6.10 7.42 4.76
C LEU A 45 7.04 7.42 5.96
N GLU A 46 8.19 6.73 5.88
CA GLU A 46 9.20 6.75 6.94
C GLU A 46 9.73 8.18 7.16
N PHE A 47 9.81 8.97 6.10
CA PHE A 47 10.32 10.35 6.15
C PHE A 47 9.22 11.40 5.93
N GLN A 48 8.15 11.04 5.22
CA GLN A 48 7.05 11.94 4.87
C GLN A 48 5.70 11.30 5.21
N LYS A 49 5.35 11.30 6.49
CA LYS A 49 4.10 10.71 7.01
C LYS A 49 2.81 11.26 6.36
N GLU A 50 2.88 12.46 5.77
CA GLU A 50 1.76 13.17 5.14
C GLU A 50 1.82 13.18 3.61
N ALA A 51 2.73 12.40 3.00
CA ALA A 51 2.88 12.34 1.54
C ALA A 51 1.62 11.82 0.82
N GLY A 52 0.72 11.14 1.54
CA GLY A 52 -0.56 10.68 1.00
C GLY A 52 -1.61 11.79 0.90
N GLN A 53 -2.42 11.72 -0.16
CA GLN A 53 -3.62 12.54 -0.31
C GLN A 53 -4.63 12.16 0.77
N ARG A 54 -5.42 13.11 1.26
CA ARG A 54 -6.52 12.81 2.19
C ARG A 54 -7.58 11.96 1.50
N GLU A 55 -8.09 10.96 2.21
CA GLU A 55 -9.21 10.14 1.75
C GLU A 55 -10.51 10.89 2.05
N GLU A 56 -10.99 11.66 1.08
CA GLU A 56 -12.16 12.53 1.25
C GLU A 56 -13.43 11.73 1.61
N LEU A 57 -13.54 10.47 1.15
CA LEU A 57 -14.66 9.59 1.50
C LEU A 57 -14.64 9.15 2.98
N LEU A 58 -13.50 9.28 3.65
CA LEU A 58 -13.30 8.98 5.06
C LEU A 58 -12.99 10.23 5.91
N SER A 59 -13.20 11.43 5.34
CA SER A 59 -12.90 12.71 6.00
C SER A 59 -13.67 12.94 7.30
N SER A 60 -14.83 12.30 7.48
CA SER A 60 -15.62 12.36 8.71
C SER A 60 -15.02 11.57 9.88
N ARG A 61 -14.02 10.71 9.62
CA ARG A 61 -13.35 9.91 10.64
C ARG A 61 -12.18 10.68 11.27
N LYS A 62 -12.01 10.53 12.58
CA LYS A 62 -10.98 11.24 13.37
C LYS A 62 -9.54 10.83 13.03
N GLU A 63 -9.36 9.66 12.43
CA GLU A 63 -8.07 9.04 12.15
C GLU A 63 -7.31 9.69 10.99
N ASN A 64 -7.89 10.69 10.30
CA ASN A 64 -7.26 11.44 9.20
C ASN A 64 -6.68 10.52 8.11
N PHE A 65 -7.52 9.62 7.58
CA PHE A 65 -7.12 8.67 6.54
C PHE A 65 -6.52 9.39 5.33
N ARG A 66 -5.43 8.80 4.83
CA ARG A 66 -4.73 9.24 3.64
C ARG A 66 -4.42 8.03 2.78
N TYR A 67 -4.22 8.24 1.50
CA TYR A 67 -3.82 7.19 0.60
C TYR A 67 -2.61 7.54 -0.25
N LEU A 68 -1.89 6.48 -0.65
CA LEU A 68 -0.91 6.52 -1.72
C LEU A 68 -1.44 5.71 -2.90
N ILE A 69 -1.10 6.14 -4.11
CA ILE A 69 -1.38 5.39 -5.33
C ILE A 69 -0.09 4.72 -5.81
N TYR A 70 -0.18 3.43 -6.11
CA TYR A 70 0.84 2.68 -6.85
C TYR A 70 0.19 1.86 -7.95
N LYS A 71 0.44 2.23 -9.22
CA LYS A 71 -0.22 1.64 -10.39
C LYS A 71 -1.74 1.65 -10.22
N ASN A 72 -2.37 0.49 -10.11
CA ASN A 72 -3.81 0.31 -10.03
C ASN A 72 -4.29 0.09 -8.58
N TYR A 73 -3.43 0.33 -7.59
CA TYR A 73 -3.72 0.10 -6.18
C TYR A 73 -3.70 1.38 -5.36
N LEU A 74 -4.70 1.48 -4.49
CA LEU A 74 -4.85 2.50 -3.48
C LEU A 74 -4.42 1.90 -2.13
N LEU A 75 -3.46 2.53 -1.46
CA LEU A 75 -2.92 2.11 -0.17
C LEU A 75 -3.45 3.08 0.90
N VAL A 76 -4.38 2.65 1.73
CA VAL A 76 -5.05 3.43 2.79
C VAL A 76 -4.63 2.95 4.17
#